data_AF-A0A9E0YKS2-F1
#
_entry.id   AF-A0A9E0YKS2-F1
#
_cell.length_a   1.000
_cell.length_b   1.000
_cell.length_c   1.000
_cell.angle_alpha   90.00
_cell.angle_beta   90.00
_cell.angle_gamma   90.00
#
_symmetry.space_group_name_H-M   'P 1'
#
loop_
_entity.id
_entity.type
_entity.pdbx_description
1 polymer ?
#
loop_
_entity_poly.entity_id
_entity_poly.type
_entity_poly.pdbx_seq_one_letter_code
_entity_poly.pdbx_strand_id
1 'polypeptide(L)'
;MNKCGETVPSVNPINSMRIDILLFIGLFALGLLVLPPLPVRARIDGEVDTELWLGPGGSLLGENSVTNFRVDYLEGNLTDYPSQLTTALYWPNTTNTLFDTGLALSGDIEAPLISATSGLDDFKLKLDGFFAEDFGPDYPVGTAGGSSRVYLSEEEMDYWVTKGIINYGGFSYRGVFLSEEIHESSPAILKGVSKQVILGTKDKISVEGRTELEGVFQNPDLELEDISAETLEEILKSISEETLTEQLGVDSNYGAGLELALSGMKISGVSVELKTRLGLVPNPPEMVGDNPGSGYDVFDTDGRYVGYTGSEVEINGIELGPIRLDTANSFTAEDGYEKTEVDFWFEESSGIIEFEGTMTYSARKKTLSLEPSLNLEWACFDVYSEMRPNELTEEESQITGINLKGYGVNGIQLGNVRASFIQALGNNRLQRLRGRDDWRLRASDYDLTTEAEFSYEERSFAFGQTDYEGALSLEGGGGNLELALDAYWGSDPGLFGFSELTSEASYRLSNSFELVTGLVLAADEGVQDVILNTIYKW
;
A
#
# COMPACT_ATOMS: atom_id res chain seq x y z
N MET A 1 30.63 17.14 -18.16
CA MET A 1 30.43 16.22 -17.03
C MET A 1 28.93 16.03 -16.98
N ASN A 2 28.49 14.86 -17.42
CA ASN A 2 27.07 14.59 -17.66
C ASN A 2 26.37 14.34 -16.34
N LYS A 3 25.16 14.87 -16.19
CA LYS A 3 24.19 14.44 -15.18
C LYS A 3 24.01 12.92 -15.29
N CYS A 4 23.85 12.24 -14.15
CA CYS A 4 23.62 10.80 -14.07
C CYS A 4 22.53 10.42 -15.12
N GLY A 5 22.83 9.40 -15.94
CA GLY A 5 22.36 9.31 -17.32
C GLY A 5 20.87 9.05 -17.52
N GLU A 6 20.18 9.98 -18.16
CA GLU A 6 18.93 9.73 -18.88
C GLU A 6 19.25 9.37 -20.35
N THR A 7 18.87 8.17 -20.78
CA THR A 7 18.82 7.81 -22.20
C THR A 7 17.40 7.39 -22.58
N VAL A 8 16.78 8.15 -23.47
CA VAL A 8 15.46 7.87 -24.06
C VAL A 8 15.61 6.80 -25.17
N PRO A 9 14.90 5.65 -25.12
CA PRO A 9 14.96 4.67 -26.19
C PRO A 9 14.03 5.00 -27.36
N SER A 10 14.50 4.75 -28.59
CA SER A 10 13.74 4.90 -29.84
C SER A 10 12.99 3.62 -30.21
N VAL A 11 11.68 3.73 -30.47
CA VAL A 11 10.80 2.62 -30.88
C VAL A 11 10.77 2.47 -32.41
N ASN A 12 10.87 1.23 -32.91
CA ASN A 12 10.57 0.85 -34.30
C ASN A 12 9.50 -0.26 -34.30
N PRO A 13 8.45 -0.20 -35.13
CA PRO A 13 7.38 -1.21 -35.13
C PRO A 13 7.52 -2.19 -36.31
N ILE A 14 7.43 -3.51 -36.08
CA ILE A 14 7.09 -4.49 -37.14
C ILE A 14 6.23 -5.66 -36.59
N ASN A 15 5.02 -5.76 -37.17
CA ASN A 15 4.08 -6.87 -37.44
C ASN A 15 3.78 -7.96 -36.39
N SER A 16 2.51 -7.96 -35.96
CA SER A 16 1.80 -9.00 -35.22
C SER A 16 1.41 -10.21 -36.09
N MET A 17 1.49 -11.43 -35.54
CA MET A 17 0.93 -12.67 -36.06
C MET A 17 -0.14 -13.18 -35.08
N ARG A 18 -1.36 -13.48 -35.56
CA ARG A 18 -2.48 -14.00 -34.75
C ARG A 18 -2.38 -15.51 -34.58
N ILE A 19 -2.60 -16.00 -33.35
CA ILE A 19 -2.93 -17.39 -33.02
C ILE A 19 -4.14 -17.34 -32.08
N ASP A 20 -5.25 -17.97 -32.49
CA ASP A 20 -6.46 -18.13 -31.68
C ASP A 20 -6.37 -19.42 -30.84
N ILE A 21 -6.61 -19.34 -29.53
CA ILE A 21 -6.98 -20.51 -28.71
C ILE A 21 -8.15 -20.15 -27.79
N LEU A 22 -9.24 -20.92 -27.96
CA LEU A 22 -10.45 -20.93 -27.14
C LEU A 22 -10.16 -21.39 -25.71
N LEU A 23 -10.34 -20.51 -24.73
CA LEU A 23 -10.80 -20.84 -23.37
C LEU A 23 -11.21 -19.57 -22.59
N PHE A 24 -12.25 -18.84 -23.03
CA PHE A 24 -12.59 -17.50 -22.48
C PHE A 24 -14.08 -17.23 -22.22
N ILE A 25 -14.93 -18.28 -22.17
CA ILE A 25 -16.40 -18.10 -22.17
C ILE A 25 -17.01 -17.96 -20.75
N GLY A 26 -16.24 -18.17 -19.68
CA GLY A 26 -16.78 -18.14 -18.31
C GLY A 26 -16.97 -16.74 -17.70
N LEU A 27 -16.05 -15.80 -17.97
CA LEU A 27 -15.97 -14.51 -17.25
C LEU A 27 -16.63 -13.33 -17.99
N PHE A 28 -17.00 -13.49 -19.27
CA PHE A 28 -17.54 -12.39 -20.10
C PHE A 28 -19.03 -12.06 -19.83
N ALA A 29 -19.71 -12.79 -18.94
CA ALA A 29 -21.16 -12.70 -18.77
C ALA A 29 -21.65 -11.57 -17.84
N LEU A 30 -20.77 -10.90 -17.08
CA LEU A 30 -21.18 -9.81 -16.17
C LEU A 30 -21.03 -8.39 -16.75
N GLY A 31 -20.36 -8.21 -17.90
CA GLY A 31 -20.01 -6.89 -18.46
C GLY A 31 -20.91 -6.35 -19.58
N LEU A 32 -22.18 -6.76 -19.69
CA LEU A 32 -23.07 -6.33 -20.79
C LEU A 32 -24.31 -5.59 -20.28
N LEU A 33 -24.12 -4.32 -19.91
CA LEU A 33 -25.17 -3.30 -19.89
C LEU A 33 -24.79 -2.15 -20.84
N VAL A 34 -25.38 -2.22 -22.04
CA VAL A 34 -25.60 -1.19 -23.07
C VAL A 34 -24.85 0.14 -22.92
N LEU A 35 -23.78 0.36 -23.71
CA LEU A 35 -23.22 1.69 -23.98
C LEU A 35 -23.54 2.16 -25.43
N PRO A 36 -23.83 3.45 -25.65
CA PRO A 36 -24.02 4.02 -26.99
C PRO A 36 -22.68 4.21 -27.74
N PRO A 37 -22.69 4.37 -29.08
CA PRO A 37 -21.45 4.44 -29.86
C PRO A 37 -20.82 5.84 -29.76
N LEU A 38 -19.64 5.95 -29.16
CA LEU A 38 -18.79 7.15 -29.23
C LEU A 38 -17.61 6.90 -30.19
N PRO A 39 -17.20 7.90 -31.01
CA PRO A 39 -16.06 7.77 -31.89
C PRO A 39 -14.80 8.23 -31.15
N VAL A 40 -14.14 7.33 -30.44
CA VAL A 40 -12.79 7.53 -29.91
C VAL A 40 -11.93 6.36 -30.35
N ARG A 41 -10.64 6.58 -30.61
CA ARG A 41 -9.68 5.49 -30.81
C ARG A 41 -9.55 4.74 -29.48
N ALA A 42 -10.46 3.82 -29.21
CA ALA A 42 -10.37 2.92 -28.07
C ALA A 42 -9.23 1.94 -28.34
N ARG A 43 -8.21 1.96 -27.47
CA ARG A 43 -7.26 0.86 -27.35
C ARG A 43 -7.77 -0.01 -26.20
N ILE A 44 -7.93 -1.30 -26.49
CA ILE A 44 -8.24 -2.31 -25.49
C ILE A 44 -6.91 -2.99 -25.21
N ASP A 45 -6.40 -2.89 -23.99
CA ASP A 45 -5.27 -3.68 -23.53
C ASP A 45 -5.74 -4.55 -22.35
N GLY A 46 -5.14 -5.72 -22.17
CA GLY A 46 -5.34 -6.52 -20.96
C GLY A 46 -4.09 -7.30 -20.56
N GLU A 47 -4.04 -7.71 -19.29
CA GLU A 47 -2.92 -8.44 -18.71
C GLU A 47 -3.41 -9.66 -17.92
N VAL A 48 -2.73 -10.78 -18.08
CA VAL A 48 -2.88 -11.98 -17.26
C VAL A 48 -1.53 -12.25 -16.62
N ASP A 49 -1.50 -12.13 -15.30
CA ASP A 49 -0.35 -12.48 -14.47
C ASP A 49 -0.63 -13.84 -13.81
N THR A 50 0.36 -14.72 -13.82
CA THR A 50 0.29 -16.02 -13.18
C THR A 50 1.61 -16.27 -12.48
N GLU A 51 1.55 -16.27 -11.15
CA GLU A 51 2.70 -16.49 -10.29
C GLU A 51 2.61 -17.85 -9.62
N LEU A 52 3.71 -18.61 -9.70
CA LEU A 52 3.84 -19.92 -9.09
C LEU A 52 5.02 -19.93 -8.11
N TRP A 53 4.70 -20.08 -6.83
CA TRP A 53 5.66 -20.21 -5.74
C TRP A 53 5.94 -21.69 -5.45
N LEU A 54 7.21 -22.09 -5.52
CA LEU A 54 7.65 -23.47 -5.30
C LEU A 54 8.57 -23.53 -4.07
N GLY A 55 7.97 -23.57 -2.89
CA GLY A 55 8.69 -23.74 -1.62
C GLY A 55 9.15 -25.19 -1.40
N PRO A 56 10.35 -25.41 -0.83
CA PRO A 56 10.87 -26.75 -0.57
C PRO A 56 10.08 -27.48 0.54
N GLY A 57 9.21 -28.41 0.13
CA GLY A 57 8.62 -29.46 0.98
C GLY A 57 9.05 -30.86 0.52
N GLY A 58 8.58 -31.92 1.18
CA GLY A 58 8.89 -33.33 0.80
C GLY A 58 8.54 -33.72 -0.64
N SER A 59 7.83 -32.85 -1.38
CA SER A 59 7.62 -32.90 -2.83
C SER A 59 7.68 -31.48 -3.42
N LEU A 60 7.93 -31.37 -4.74
CA LEU A 60 8.05 -30.11 -5.49
C LEU A 60 6.74 -29.26 -5.54
N LEU A 61 5.63 -29.81 -5.03
CA LEU A 61 4.31 -29.16 -4.92
C LEU A 61 3.84 -29.33 -3.47
N GLY A 62 4.39 -28.53 -2.56
CA GLY A 62 4.02 -28.57 -1.14
C GLY A 62 2.63 -27.97 -0.86
N GLU A 63 2.12 -28.16 0.36
CA GLU A 63 0.81 -27.62 0.81
C GLU A 63 0.74 -26.07 0.76
N ASN A 64 1.89 -25.40 0.75
CA ASN A 64 1.99 -23.93 0.64
C ASN A 64 2.01 -23.43 -0.82
N SER A 65 1.78 -24.30 -1.81
CA SER A 65 1.80 -23.87 -3.22
C SER A 65 0.49 -23.16 -3.55
N VAL A 66 0.58 -21.86 -3.86
CA VAL A 66 -0.57 -21.02 -4.26
C VAL A 66 -0.48 -20.72 -5.75
N THR A 67 -1.64 -20.61 -6.42
CA THR A 67 -1.75 -20.03 -7.77
C THR A 67 -2.60 -18.78 -7.69
N ASN A 68 -2.02 -17.65 -8.07
CA ASN A 68 -2.74 -16.41 -8.24
C ASN A 68 -3.02 -16.22 -9.72
N PHE A 69 -4.30 -16.01 -10.06
CA PHE A 69 -4.75 -15.70 -11.40
C PHE A 69 -5.33 -14.30 -11.42
N ARG A 70 -4.68 -13.42 -12.17
CA ARG A 70 -5.12 -12.05 -12.32
C ARG A 70 -5.54 -11.75 -13.75
N VAL A 71 -6.61 -10.98 -13.93
CA VAL A 71 -7.08 -10.50 -15.22
C VAL A 71 -7.34 -9.01 -15.15
N ASP A 72 -6.59 -8.24 -15.93
CA ASP A 72 -6.83 -6.82 -16.13
C ASP A 72 -7.47 -6.57 -17.51
N TYR A 73 -8.47 -5.68 -17.57
CA TYR A 73 -9.09 -5.15 -18.78
C TYR A 73 -9.06 -3.63 -18.73
N LEU A 74 -8.55 -2.97 -19.76
CA LEU A 74 -8.55 -1.51 -19.86
C LEU A 74 -9.04 -1.04 -21.22
N GLU A 75 -9.80 0.05 -21.21
CA GLU A 75 -10.28 0.77 -22.38
C GLU A 75 -10.08 2.28 -22.17
N GLY A 76 -9.24 2.92 -22.99
CA GLY A 76 -8.97 4.36 -22.84
C GLY A 76 -7.68 4.83 -23.51
N ASN A 77 -7.27 6.06 -23.21
CA ASN A 77 -5.99 6.61 -23.66
C ASN A 77 -4.84 6.11 -22.76
N LEU A 78 -4.29 4.95 -23.09
CA LEU A 78 -3.40 4.18 -22.21
C LEU A 78 -1.95 4.68 -22.09
N THR A 79 -1.59 5.80 -22.73
CA THR A 79 -0.20 6.30 -22.70
C THR A 79 0.26 6.78 -21.33
N ASP A 80 -0.66 6.94 -20.39
CA ASP A 80 -0.41 7.61 -19.10
C ASP A 80 -0.54 6.65 -17.90
N TYR A 81 -0.80 5.36 -18.12
CA TYR A 81 -0.88 4.38 -17.03
C TYR A 81 0.53 3.90 -16.58
N PRO A 82 0.78 3.75 -15.27
CA PRO A 82 2.01 3.15 -14.75
C PRO A 82 2.19 1.73 -15.30
N SER A 83 3.45 1.28 -15.41
CA SER A 83 3.80 -0.08 -15.85
C SER A 83 3.32 -1.20 -14.92
N GLN A 84 2.78 -0.85 -13.75
CA GLN A 84 2.10 -1.75 -12.82
C GLN A 84 0.61 -1.36 -12.76
N LEU A 85 -0.22 -2.09 -13.49
CA LEU A 85 -1.64 -1.78 -13.67
C LEU A 85 -2.45 -1.85 -12.35
N THR A 86 -2.09 -2.69 -11.39
CA THR A 86 -2.87 -2.91 -10.15
C THR A 86 -2.87 -1.71 -9.22
N THR A 87 -1.71 -1.09 -9.05
CA THR A 87 -1.53 0.08 -8.19
C THR A 87 -2.27 1.31 -8.73
N ALA A 88 -2.71 1.27 -10.00
CA ALA A 88 -3.46 2.33 -10.65
C ALA A 88 -5.00 2.12 -10.65
N LEU A 89 -5.49 0.90 -10.47
CA LEU A 89 -6.92 0.58 -10.68
C LEU A 89 -7.82 0.85 -9.48
N TYR A 90 -7.29 0.65 -8.28
CA TYR A 90 -7.92 1.12 -7.05
C TYR A 90 -7.13 2.31 -6.55
N TRP A 91 -7.85 3.36 -6.15
CA TRP A 91 -7.30 4.67 -5.83
C TRP A 91 -7.26 4.92 -4.31
N PRO A 92 -6.41 4.26 -3.51
CA PRO A 92 -6.17 4.73 -2.16
C PRO A 92 -5.30 5.99 -2.15
N ASN A 93 -4.27 6.08 -3.01
CA ASN A 93 -3.15 7.01 -2.78
C ASN A 93 -2.90 8.07 -3.87
N THR A 94 -3.70 8.19 -4.91
CA THR A 94 -3.47 9.26 -5.89
C THR A 94 -4.04 10.58 -5.39
N THR A 95 -3.16 11.53 -5.24
CA THR A 95 -3.43 12.91 -4.89
C THR A 95 -4.12 13.62 -6.07
N ASN A 96 -5.45 13.66 -6.03
CA ASN A 96 -6.30 14.65 -6.73
C ASN A 96 -6.44 14.62 -8.27
N THR A 97 -5.75 13.75 -9.02
CA THR A 97 -5.76 13.83 -10.50
C THR A 97 -6.35 12.61 -11.18
N LEU A 98 -7.56 12.72 -11.74
CA LEU A 98 -8.10 11.75 -12.73
C LEU A 98 -7.15 11.67 -13.93
N PHE A 99 -6.54 10.52 -14.13
CA PHE A 99 -5.73 10.23 -15.33
C PHE A 99 -6.68 9.86 -16.47
N ASP A 100 -7.03 10.85 -17.30
CA ASP A 100 -7.75 10.76 -18.59
C ASP A 100 -9.08 9.95 -18.60
N THR A 101 -9.88 10.07 -19.66
CA THR A 101 -11.11 9.26 -19.78
C THR A 101 -10.78 7.79 -20.05
N GLY A 102 -11.37 6.88 -19.29
CA GLY A 102 -11.13 5.45 -19.45
C GLY A 102 -12.04 4.59 -18.59
N LEU A 103 -12.06 3.29 -18.87
CA LEU A 103 -12.67 2.22 -18.09
C LEU A 103 -11.59 1.19 -17.82
N ALA A 104 -11.51 0.69 -16.60
CA ALA A 104 -10.67 -0.45 -16.32
C ALA A 104 -11.29 -1.38 -15.27
N LEU A 105 -10.99 -2.67 -15.39
CA LEU A 105 -11.48 -3.74 -14.54
C LEU A 105 -10.33 -4.70 -14.23
N SER A 106 -10.11 -5.04 -12.96
CA SER A 106 -9.17 -6.07 -12.54
C SER A 106 -9.88 -7.10 -11.69
N GLY A 107 -9.63 -8.38 -11.97
CA GLY A 107 -10.05 -9.51 -11.16
C GLY A 107 -8.82 -10.24 -10.63
N ASP A 108 -8.74 -10.45 -9.31
CA ASP A 108 -7.76 -11.34 -8.70
C ASP A 108 -8.47 -12.57 -8.12
N ILE A 109 -7.92 -13.74 -8.41
CA ILE A 109 -8.39 -15.04 -7.94
C ILE A 109 -7.19 -15.77 -7.34
N GLU A 110 -7.22 -15.94 -6.04
CA GLU A 110 -6.26 -16.77 -5.30
C GLU A 110 -6.87 -18.16 -5.09
N ALA A 111 -6.15 -19.21 -5.47
CA ALA A 111 -6.59 -20.59 -5.26
C ALA A 111 -5.43 -21.51 -4.84
N PRO A 112 -5.61 -22.36 -3.80
CA PRO A 112 -4.61 -23.35 -3.42
C PRO A 112 -4.46 -24.44 -4.49
N LEU A 113 -3.22 -24.84 -4.82
CA LEU A 113 -2.95 -25.83 -5.87
C LEU A 113 -3.37 -27.27 -5.48
N ILE A 114 -3.37 -27.58 -4.18
CA ILE A 114 -3.69 -28.91 -3.65
C ILE A 114 -4.61 -28.75 -2.44
N SER A 115 -5.91 -28.60 -2.66
CA SER A 115 -6.88 -28.91 -1.61
C SER A 115 -7.12 -30.42 -1.61
N ALA A 116 -6.52 -31.12 -0.64
CA ALA A 116 -6.83 -32.53 -0.43
C ALA A 116 -8.17 -32.73 0.31
N THR A 117 -8.74 -31.68 0.93
CA THR A 117 -9.88 -31.82 1.86
C THR A 117 -10.79 -30.61 2.10
N SER A 118 -10.47 -29.37 1.71
CA SER A 118 -11.37 -28.20 1.87
C SER A 118 -12.21 -27.99 0.60
N GLY A 119 -13.46 -27.53 0.75
CA GLY A 119 -14.34 -27.22 -0.37
C GLY A 119 -13.82 -26.06 -1.23
N LEU A 120 -14.70 -25.43 -2.01
CA LEU A 120 -14.41 -24.14 -2.65
C LEU A 120 -14.36 -22.99 -1.61
N ASP A 121 -14.27 -23.33 -0.32
CA ASP A 121 -14.43 -22.42 0.81
C ASP A 121 -13.27 -21.39 0.87
N ASP A 122 -12.09 -21.73 0.34
CA ASP A 122 -10.93 -20.81 0.29
C ASP A 122 -10.91 -19.88 -0.94
N PHE A 123 -12.03 -19.76 -1.68
CA PHE A 123 -12.09 -18.91 -2.88
C PHE A 123 -12.20 -17.42 -2.51
N LYS A 124 -11.20 -16.64 -2.94
CA LYS A 124 -11.19 -15.18 -2.80
C LYS A 124 -11.33 -14.53 -4.17
N LEU A 125 -12.33 -13.65 -4.31
CA LEU A 125 -12.52 -12.85 -5.53
C LEU A 125 -12.46 -11.37 -5.20
N LYS A 126 -11.48 -10.69 -5.79
CA LYS A 126 -11.34 -9.24 -5.72
C LYS A 126 -11.65 -8.64 -7.08
N LEU A 127 -12.64 -7.76 -7.14
CA LEU A 127 -13.02 -7.02 -8.34
C LEU A 127 -12.74 -5.53 -8.13
N ASP A 128 -11.78 -5.00 -8.88
CA ASP A 128 -11.48 -3.57 -8.96
C ASP A 128 -12.05 -3.01 -10.26
N GLY A 129 -12.68 -1.84 -10.20
CA GLY A 129 -13.18 -1.12 -11.36
C GLY A 129 -12.85 0.36 -11.28
N PHE A 130 -12.57 0.99 -12.42
CA PHE A 130 -12.29 2.41 -12.56
C PHE A 130 -13.03 3.00 -13.76
N PHE A 131 -13.56 4.20 -13.63
CA PHE A 131 -14.07 4.97 -14.77
C PHE A 131 -13.74 6.47 -14.64
N ALA A 132 -13.57 7.13 -15.78
CA ALA A 132 -13.41 8.58 -15.87
C ALA A 132 -14.04 9.12 -17.16
N GLU A 133 -14.80 10.21 -17.07
CA GLU A 133 -15.53 10.82 -18.18
C GLU A 133 -15.54 12.36 -18.05
N ASP A 134 -15.33 13.05 -19.18
CA ASP A 134 -15.53 14.50 -19.29
C ASP A 134 -17.02 14.83 -19.38
N PHE A 135 -17.46 15.87 -18.67
CA PHE A 135 -18.84 16.36 -18.74
C PHE A 135 -18.94 17.88 -18.87
N GLY A 136 -20.06 18.34 -19.42
CA GLY A 136 -20.36 19.75 -19.61
C GLY A 136 -20.23 20.17 -21.07
N PRO A 137 -21.19 20.96 -21.59
CA PRO A 137 -21.21 21.33 -23.01
C PRO A 137 -20.20 22.42 -23.39
N ASP A 138 -19.75 23.24 -22.43
CA ASP A 138 -18.92 24.44 -22.64
C ASP A 138 -18.01 24.72 -21.43
N TYR A 139 -16.84 25.33 -21.68
CA TYR A 139 -15.78 25.57 -20.70
C TYR A 139 -16.25 26.32 -19.42
N PRO A 140 -15.79 25.91 -18.21
CA PRO A 140 -14.88 24.80 -17.96
C PRO A 140 -15.59 23.44 -18.08
N VAL A 141 -15.01 22.55 -18.89
CA VAL A 141 -15.38 21.13 -18.92
C VAL A 141 -14.99 20.55 -17.57
N GLY A 142 -15.94 19.88 -16.90
CA GLY A 142 -15.68 19.14 -15.68
C GLY A 142 -15.25 17.72 -16.00
N THR A 143 -14.57 17.07 -15.06
CA THR A 143 -14.24 15.64 -15.17
C THR A 143 -14.90 14.92 -14.01
N ALA A 144 -15.61 13.82 -14.27
CA ALA A 144 -16.12 12.94 -13.24
C ALA A 144 -15.45 11.58 -13.37
N GLY A 145 -15.22 10.91 -12.26
CA GLY A 145 -14.71 9.55 -12.29
C GLY A 145 -14.93 8.87 -10.95
N GLY A 146 -14.56 7.61 -10.90
CA GLY A 146 -14.65 6.83 -9.68
C GLY A 146 -13.99 5.48 -9.82
N SER A 147 -13.77 4.85 -8.68
CA SER A 147 -13.31 3.48 -8.60
C SER A 147 -14.18 2.71 -7.62
N SER A 148 -14.38 1.42 -7.85
CA SER A 148 -15.08 0.53 -6.94
C SER A 148 -14.27 -0.72 -6.72
N ARG A 149 -14.18 -1.17 -5.48
CA ARG A 149 -13.64 -2.47 -5.13
C ARG A 149 -14.71 -3.26 -4.41
N VAL A 150 -14.94 -4.48 -4.88
CA VAL A 150 -15.79 -5.47 -4.22
C VAL A 150 -14.92 -6.68 -3.90
N TYR A 151 -14.92 -7.11 -2.65
CA TYR A 151 -14.25 -8.32 -2.21
C TYR A 151 -15.29 -9.31 -1.71
N LEU A 152 -15.19 -10.54 -2.20
CA LEU A 152 -16.11 -11.63 -1.90
C LEU A 152 -15.30 -12.81 -1.33
N SER A 153 -15.74 -13.35 -0.20
CA SER A 153 -15.21 -14.57 0.42
C SER A 153 -16.36 -15.52 0.74
N GLU A 154 -16.16 -16.84 0.62
CA GLU A 154 -17.15 -17.86 1.06
C GLU A 154 -18.62 -17.66 0.57
N GLU A 155 -18.82 -17.06 -0.61
CA GLU A 155 -20.12 -16.67 -1.21
C GLU A 155 -20.79 -15.40 -0.62
N GLU A 156 -20.16 -14.72 0.34
CA GLU A 156 -20.62 -13.46 0.95
C GLU A 156 -19.71 -12.28 0.54
N MET A 157 -20.16 -11.06 0.85
CA MET A 157 -19.47 -9.83 0.45
C MET A 157 -18.81 -9.18 1.66
N ASP A 158 -17.54 -9.44 1.88
CA ASP A 158 -16.84 -8.87 3.03
C ASP A 158 -16.81 -7.34 2.96
N TYR A 159 -16.53 -6.76 1.79
CA TYR A 159 -16.64 -5.31 1.65
C TYR A 159 -16.87 -4.85 0.21
N TRP A 160 -17.53 -3.69 0.13
CA TRP A 160 -17.69 -2.89 -1.06
C TRP A 160 -17.31 -1.45 -0.76
N VAL A 161 -16.25 -0.98 -1.40
CA VAL A 161 -15.79 0.41 -1.29
C VAL A 161 -15.86 1.09 -2.64
N THR A 162 -16.48 2.26 -2.69
CA THR A 162 -16.60 3.09 -3.89
C THR A 162 -16.02 4.46 -3.62
N LYS A 163 -15.18 4.94 -4.53
CA LYS A 163 -14.63 6.29 -4.53
C LYS A 163 -15.18 7.01 -5.75
N GLY A 164 -15.60 8.25 -5.56
CA GLY A 164 -16.05 9.13 -6.63
C GLY A 164 -15.31 10.45 -6.54
N ILE A 165 -15.01 11.04 -7.69
CA ILE A 165 -14.40 12.37 -7.80
C ILE A 165 -15.09 13.16 -8.90
N ILE A 166 -15.31 14.44 -8.65
CA ILE A 166 -15.84 15.40 -9.60
C ILE A 166 -14.94 16.64 -9.54
N ASN A 167 -14.23 16.94 -10.63
CA ASN A 167 -13.52 18.20 -10.78
C ASN A 167 -14.38 19.17 -11.57
N TYR A 168 -14.67 20.33 -10.99
CA TYR A 168 -15.45 21.37 -11.67
C TYR A 168 -15.09 22.76 -11.14
N GLY A 169 -14.83 23.69 -12.07
CA GLY A 169 -14.59 25.09 -11.72
C GLY A 169 -13.36 25.35 -10.84
N GLY A 170 -12.31 24.52 -10.94
CA GLY A 170 -11.09 24.65 -10.14
C GLY A 170 -11.16 24.02 -8.74
N PHE A 171 -12.25 23.31 -8.45
CA PHE A 171 -12.43 22.51 -7.25
C PHE A 171 -12.53 21.03 -7.60
N SER A 172 -12.11 20.18 -6.67
CA SER A 172 -12.28 18.74 -6.68
C SER A 172 -13.17 18.33 -5.51
N TYR A 173 -14.24 17.61 -5.81
CA TYR A 173 -15.15 17.02 -4.83
C TYR A 173 -14.91 15.52 -4.84
N ARG A 174 -14.55 14.94 -3.70
CA ARG A 174 -14.34 13.49 -3.57
C ARG A 174 -15.30 12.91 -2.54
N GLY A 175 -15.71 11.69 -2.78
CA GLY A 175 -16.48 10.89 -1.84
C GLY A 175 -15.93 9.48 -1.78
N VAL A 176 -15.77 8.93 -0.59
CA VAL A 176 -15.52 7.49 -0.38
C VAL A 176 -16.71 6.93 0.37
N PHE A 177 -17.34 5.92 -0.18
CA PHE A 177 -18.36 5.12 0.48
C PHE A 177 -17.80 3.73 0.75
N LEU A 178 -17.97 3.25 1.98
CA LEU A 178 -17.69 1.87 2.36
C LEU A 178 -18.98 1.23 2.84
N SER A 179 -19.19 -0.01 2.42
CA SER A 179 -20.05 -0.98 3.07
C SER A 179 -19.19 -2.18 3.40
N GLU A 180 -19.10 -2.54 4.66
CA GLU A 180 -18.25 -3.63 5.14
C GLU A 180 -19.10 -4.57 5.98
N GLU A 181 -18.96 -5.86 5.71
CA GLU A 181 -19.53 -6.93 6.51
C GLU A 181 -18.93 -6.87 7.91
N ILE A 182 -19.80 -6.97 8.89
CA ILE A 182 -19.42 -7.15 10.29
C ILE A 182 -19.00 -8.61 10.41
N HIS A 183 -17.81 -8.90 9.91
CA HIS A 183 -17.27 -10.25 9.93
C HIS A 183 -17.21 -10.71 11.38
N GLU A 184 -17.85 -11.83 11.71
CA GLU A 184 -17.69 -12.52 13.00
C GLU A 184 -16.25 -12.98 13.27
N SER A 185 -15.26 -12.49 12.53
CA SER A 185 -13.83 -12.73 12.75
C SER A 185 -13.05 -11.44 13.00
N SER A 186 -13.62 -10.24 12.80
CA SER A 186 -12.90 -8.99 13.02
C SER A 186 -12.67 -8.77 14.52
N PRO A 187 -11.41 -8.78 15.00
CA PRO A 187 -11.10 -8.59 16.43
C PRO A 187 -11.61 -7.24 16.96
N ALA A 188 -11.77 -6.25 16.07
CA ALA A 188 -12.31 -4.93 16.40
C ALA A 188 -13.73 -5.01 16.98
N ILE A 189 -14.56 -5.95 16.54
CA ILE A 189 -15.93 -6.12 17.06
C ILE A 189 -15.92 -6.48 18.54
N LEU A 190 -15.00 -7.35 18.95
CA LEU A 190 -14.90 -7.78 20.35
C LEU A 190 -14.49 -6.63 21.29
N LYS A 191 -13.85 -5.57 20.78
CA LYS A 191 -13.57 -4.38 21.58
C LYS A 191 -14.86 -3.63 21.97
N GLY A 192 -15.89 -3.70 21.12
CA GLY A 192 -17.22 -3.11 21.36
C GLY A 192 -18.15 -3.99 22.18
N VAL A 193 -17.86 -5.28 22.27
CA VAL A 193 -18.60 -6.20 23.11
C VAL A 193 -18.15 -6.09 24.56
N SER A 194 -19.10 -5.93 25.49
CA SER A 194 -18.74 -5.85 26.91
C SER A 194 -17.99 -7.11 27.38
N LYS A 195 -16.98 -6.91 28.24
CA LYS A 195 -16.20 -8.00 28.86
C LYS A 195 -17.06 -9.12 29.46
N GLN A 196 -18.26 -8.80 29.95
CA GLN A 196 -19.20 -9.77 30.52
C GLN A 196 -19.78 -10.72 29.46
N VAL A 197 -20.10 -10.21 28.27
CA VAL A 197 -20.61 -11.02 27.16
C VAL A 197 -19.51 -11.95 26.66
N ILE A 198 -18.29 -11.44 26.49
CA ILE A 198 -17.12 -12.23 26.10
C ILE A 198 -16.84 -13.33 27.13
N LEU A 199 -16.80 -13.01 28.43
CA LEU A 199 -16.64 -14.01 29.48
C LEU A 199 -17.78 -15.04 29.51
N GLY A 200 -18.95 -14.70 28.96
CA GLY A 200 -20.09 -15.61 28.81
C GLY A 200 -19.89 -16.67 27.71
N THR A 201 -18.95 -16.51 26.78
CA THR A 201 -18.65 -17.50 25.72
C THR A 201 -17.72 -18.61 26.20
N LYS A 202 -17.10 -18.44 27.38
CA LYS A 202 -16.07 -19.31 27.94
C LYS A 202 -16.39 -20.81 27.96
N ASP A 203 -17.66 -21.17 28.09
CA ASP A 203 -18.10 -22.57 28.13
C ASP A 203 -18.55 -23.13 26.76
N LYS A 204 -18.47 -22.30 25.70
CA LYS A 204 -18.81 -22.62 24.31
C LYS A 204 -17.58 -22.74 23.40
N ILE A 205 -16.44 -22.23 23.84
CA ILE A 205 -15.16 -22.27 23.11
C ILE A 205 -14.29 -23.46 23.53
N SER A 206 -13.22 -23.74 22.78
CA SER A 206 -12.23 -24.77 23.04
C SER A 206 -11.52 -24.59 24.38
N VAL A 207 -10.80 -25.62 24.83
CA VAL A 207 -10.03 -25.56 26.09
C VAL A 207 -8.84 -24.62 25.94
N GLU A 208 -8.21 -24.65 24.77
CA GLU A 208 -7.15 -23.75 24.33
C GLU A 208 -7.66 -22.31 24.34
N GLY A 209 -8.75 -22.02 23.64
CA GLY A 209 -9.32 -20.68 23.58
C GLY A 209 -9.82 -20.16 24.93
N ARG A 210 -10.34 -21.04 25.78
CA ARG A 210 -10.66 -20.71 27.18
C ARG A 210 -9.43 -20.28 27.97
N THR A 211 -8.29 -20.93 27.74
CA THR A 211 -7.04 -20.64 28.44
C THR A 211 -6.46 -19.30 28.00
N GLU A 212 -6.48 -19.02 26.70
CA GLU A 212 -6.09 -17.72 26.13
C GLU A 212 -6.97 -16.59 26.66
N LEU A 213 -8.29 -16.78 26.62
CA LEU A 213 -9.26 -15.81 27.11
C LEU A 213 -9.09 -15.53 28.61
N GLU A 214 -8.87 -16.57 29.41
CA GLU A 214 -8.55 -16.42 30.83
C GLU A 214 -7.23 -15.66 31.05
N GLY A 215 -6.23 -15.89 30.20
CA GLY A 215 -4.94 -15.19 30.22
C GLY A 215 -5.12 -13.69 30.06
N VAL A 216 -5.88 -13.26 29.04
CA VAL A 216 -6.19 -11.85 28.77
C VAL A 216 -6.95 -11.21 29.93
N PHE A 217 -7.91 -11.90 30.54
CA PHE A 217 -8.66 -11.33 31.67
C PHE A 217 -7.90 -11.32 33.00
N GLN A 218 -6.88 -12.18 33.16
CA GLN A 218 -6.07 -12.25 34.38
C GLN A 218 -4.84 -11.35 34.34
N ASN A 219 -4.34 -11.04 33.14
CA ASN A 219 -3.19 -10.17 32.95
C ASN A 219 -3.63 -8.81 32.38
N PRO A 220 -3.50 -7.71 33.13
CA PRO A 220 -3.86 -6.38 32.62
C PRO A 220 -3.00 -5.90 31.45
N ASP A 221 -1.85 -6.54 31.22
CA ASP A 221 -0.94 -6.21 30.13
C ASP A 221 -1.26 -6.98 28.83
N LEU A 222 -2.22 -7.90 28.85
CA LEU A 222 -2.69 -8.61 27.66
C LEU A 222 -4.00 -8.01 27.17
N GLU A 223 -4.10 -7.81 25.87
CA GLU A 223 -5.29 -7.33 25.17
C GLU A 223 -5.97 -8.47 24.42
N LEU A 224 -7.19 -8.23 23.92
CA LEU A 224 -7.89 -9.22 23.09
C LEU A 224 -7.12 -9.54 21.80
N GLU A 225 -6.26 -8.61 21.34
CA GLU A 225 -5.37 -8.80 20.20
C GLU A 225 -4.29 -9.85 20.42
N ASP A 226 -3.98 -10.18 21.69
CA ASP A 226 -3.03 -11.23 22.04
C ASP A 226 -3.63 -12.65 21.99
N ILE A 227 -4.93 -12.77 21.71
CA ILE A 227 -5.63 -14.04 21.54
C ILE A 227 -5.42 -14.54 20.11
N SER A 228 -5.28 -15.85 19.93
CA SER A 228 -5.18 -16.45 18.60
C SER A 228 -6.43 -16.15 17.74
N ALA A 229 -6.24 -16.01 16.43
CA ALA A 229 -7.32 -15.79 15.49
C ALA A 229 -8.41 -16.88 15.58
N GLU A 230 -8.01 -18.14 15.75
CA GLU A 230 -8.92 -19.28 15.94
C GLU A 230 -9.80 -19.10 17.19
N THR A 231 -9.22 -18.67 18.30
CA THR A 231 -9.98 -18.42 19.53
C THR A 231 -10.89 -17.20 19.40
N LEU A 232 -10.46 -16.14 18.72
CA LEU A 232 -11.30 -14.97 18.45
C LEU A 232 -12.53 -15.35 17.63
N GLU A 233 -12.35 -16.19 16.61
CA GLU A 233 -13.43 -16.75 15.79
C GLU A 233 -14.39 -17.61 16.62
N GLU A 234 -13.87 -18.50 17.49
CA GLU A 234 -14.70 -19.29 18.41
C GLU A 234 -15.53 -18.41 19.36
N ILE A 235 -14.93 -17.34 19.90
CA ILE A 235 -15.61 -16.39 20.77
C ILE A 235 -16.74 -15.70 20.01
N LEU A 236 -16.47 -15.20 18.81
CA LEU A 236 -17.45 -14.47 18.02
C LEU A 236 -18.62 -15.36 17.59
N LYS A 237 -18.36 -16.55 17.04
CA LYS A 237 -19.40 -17.56 16.74
C LYS A 237 -20.23 -17.98 17.96
N SER A 238 -19.71 -17.77 19.16
CA SER A 238 -20.38 -18.09 20.42
C SER A 238 -21.29 -16.99 20.96
N ILE A 239 -21.18 -15.75 20.45
CA ILE A 239 -22.05 -14.62 20.78
C ILE A 239 -23.22 -14.63 19.80
N SER A 240 -24.46 -14.56 20.29
CA SER A 240 -25.62 -14.50 19.39
C SER A 240 -25.70 -13.16 18.67
N GLU A 241 -26.12 -13.17 17.41
CA GLU A 241 -26.41 -11.98 16.60
C GLU A 241 -27.23 -10.94 17.37
N GLU A 242 -28.30 -11.34 18.07
CA GLU A 242 -29.14 -10.41 18.88
C GLU A 242 -28.32 -9.64 19.93
N THR A 243 -27.32 -10.30 20.54
CA THR A 243 -26.44 -9.67 21.53
C THR A 243 -25.41 -8.76 20.85
N LEU A 244 -24.88 -9.14 19.69
CA LEU A 244 -24.01 -8.26 18.91
C LEU A 244 -24.77 -7.01 18.47
N THR A 245 -25.98 -7.15 17.95
CA THR A 245 -26.86 -6.02 17.60
C THR A 245 -27.16 -5.13 18.81
N GLU A 246 -27.48 -5.68 19.98
CA GLU A 246 -27.72 -4.89 21.19
C GLU A 246 -26.46 -4.15 21.68
N GLN A 247 -25.30 -4.80 21.66
CA GLN A 247 -24.05 -4.22 22.16
C GLN A 247 -23.45 -3.20 21.18
N LEU A 248 -23.49 -3.49 19.88
CA LEU A 248 -22.86 -2.69 18.83
C LEU A 248 -23.81 -1.64 18.25
N GLY A 249 -25.12 -1.81 18.46
CA GLY A 249 -26.15 -0.91 17.93
C GLY A 249 -26.38 -1.05 16.42
N VAL A 250 -26.06 -2.21 15.83
CA VAL A 250 -26.19 -2.44 14.39
C VAL A 250 -27.24 -3.52 14.09
N ASP A 251 -28.34 -3.11 13.45
CA ASP A 251 -29.45 -3.98 13.05
C ASP A 251 -29.16 -4.78 11.75
N SER A 252 -27.96 -4.62 11.18
CA SER A 252 -27.49 -5.28 9.97
C SER A 252 -26.12 -5.90 10.19
N ASN A 253 -25.82 -7.00 9.48
CA ASN A 253 -24.48 -7.60 9.41
C ASN A 253 -23.49 -6.74 8.60
N TYR A 254 -23.82 -5.47 8.35
CA TYR A 254 -23.01 -4.54 7.58
C TYR A 254 -22.91 -3.21 8.31
N GLY A 255 -21.70 -2.68 8.43
CA GLY A 255 -21.44 -1.28 8.71
C GLY A 255 -21.24 -0.51 7.40
N ALA A 256 -21.50 0.80 7.43
CA ALA A 256 -21.27 1.68 6.30
C ALA A 256 -20.65 3.00 6.75
N GLY A 257 -19.86 3.60 5.87
CA GLY A 257 -19.21 4.87 6.14
C GLY A 257 -19.08 5.74 4.90
N LEU A 258 -18.89 7.04 5.14
CA LEU A 258 -18.75 8.06 4.12
C LEU A 258 -17.64 9.04 4.47
N GLU A 259 -16.66 9.20 3.59
CA GLU A 259 -15.72 10.31 3.58
C GLU A 259 -16.15 11.27 2.48
N LEU A 260 -16.15 12.57 2.79
CA LEU A 260 -16.32 13.63 1.81
C LEU A 260 -15.11 14.52 1.87
N ALA A 261 -14.46 14.75 0.73
CA ALA A 261 -13.37 15.70 0.61
C ALA A 261 -13.70 16.79 -0.40
N LEU A 262 -13.29 18.00 -0.09
CA LEU A 262 -13.35 19.16 -0.97
C LEU A 262 -11.95 19.75 -1.04
N SER A 263 -11.34 19.76 -2.22
CA SER A 263 -10.07 20.43 -2.44
C SER A 263 -10.15 21.46 -3.55
N GLY A 264 -9.28 22.46 -3.50
CA GLY A 264 -9.20 23.51 -4.50
C GLY A 264 -7.87 24.24 -4.44
N MET A 265 -7.43 24.77 -5.57
CA MET A 265 -6.14 25.46 -5.70
C MET A 265 -6.36 26.94 -6.03
N LYS A 266 -5.66 27.83 -5.32
CA LYS A 266 -5.61 29.25 -5.67
C LYS A 266 -4.51 29.51 -6.71
N ILE A 267 -4.64 30.63 -7.42
CA ILE A 267 -3.67 31.09 -8.44
C ILE A 267 -2.24 31.20 -7.88
N SER A 268 -2.07 31.36 -6.57
CA SER A 268 -0.78 31.45 -5.88
C SER A 268 -0.13 30.09 -5.58
N GLY A 269 -0.62 28.97 -6.13
CA GLY A 269 -0.10 27.63 -5.86
C GLY A 269 -0.58 27.00 -4.54
N VAL A 270 -1.17 27.80 -3.65
CA VAL A 270 -1.72 27.33 -2.38
C VAL A 270 -2.98 26.47 -2.64
N SER A 271 -2.95 25.22 -2.21
CA SER A 271 -4.11 24.34 -2.19
C SER A 271 -4.74 24.30 -0.80
N VAL A 272 -6.06 24.15 -0.76
CA VAL A 272 -6.81 23.89 0.48
C VAL A 272 -7.59 22.62 0.27
N GLU A 273 -7.58 21.75 1.26
CA GLU A 273 -8.40 20.57 1.32
C GLU A 273 -9.15 20.49 2.65
N LEU A 274 -10.42 20.08 2.59
CA LEU A 274 -11.28 19.80 3.72
C LEU A 274 -11.79 18.37 3.56
N LYS A 275 -11.50 17.50 4.52
CA LYS A 275 -12.05 16.14 4.61
C LYS A 275 -12.99 16.05 5.81
N THR A 276 -14.08 15.31 5.66
CA THR A 276 -14.95 14.92 6.77
C THR A 276 -15.29 13.45 6.63
N ARG A 277 -15.26 12.74 7.76
CA ARG A 277 -15.49 11.30 7.82
C ARG A 277 -16.68 11.01 8.74
N LEU A 278 -17.56 10.13 8.27
CA LEU A 278 -18.77 9.68 8.93
C LEU A 278 -18.75 8.15 8.91
N GLY A 279 -18.58 7.50 10.06
CA GLY A 279 -18.51 6.03 10.13
C GLY A 279 -17.33 5.42 9.37
N LEU A 280 -16.25 6.20 9.18
CA LEU A 280 -15.00 5.73 8.60
C LEU A 280 -13.83 6.14 9.47
N VAL A 281 -13.01 5.16 9.82
CA VAL A 281 -11.69 5.32 10.41
C VAL A 281 -10.68 4.86 9.36
N PRO A 282 -9.72 5.69 8.94
CA PRO A 282 -8.66 5.23 8.04
C PRO A 282 -7.91 4.04 8.65
N ASN A 283 -7.64 3.02 7.84
CA ASN A 283 -6.80 1.88 8.20
C ASN A 283 -5.50 1.98 7.40
N PRO A 284 -4.45 2.63 7.96
CA PRO A 284 -3.29 3.00 7.18
C PRO A 284 -2.55 1.81 6.54
N PRO A 285 -2.36 0.65 7.21
CA PRO A 285 -1.82 -0.57 6.57
C PRO A 285 -2.57 -1.00 5.31
N GLU A 286 -3.90 -0.92 5.29
CA GLU A 286 -4.69 -1.24 4.10
C GLU A 286 -4.60 -0.16 3.01
N MET A 287 -4.53 1.12 3.40
CA MET A 287 -4.42 2.23 2.45
C MET A 287 -3.11 2.22 1.67
N VAL A 288 -2.01 1.81 2.30
CA VAL A 288 -0.71 1.66 1.62
C VAL A 288 -0.57 0.33 0.89
N GLY A 289 -1.50 -0.60 1.12
CA GLY A 289 -1.53 -1.91 0.49
C GLY A 289 -0.68 -2.97 1.18
N ASP A 290 -0.28 -2.76 2.44
CA ASP A 290 0.41 -3.78 3.24
C ASP A 290 -0.52 -4.94 3.59
N ASN A 291 -1.76 -4.59 3.92
CA ASN A 291 -2.82 -5.53 4.22
C ASN A 291 -3.89 -5.48 3.12
N PRO A 292 -4.44 -6.63 2.70
CA PRO A 292 -5.62 -6.62 1.84
C PRO A 292 -6.80 -6.03 2.62
N GLY A 293 -7.51 -5.09 2.00
CA GLY A 293 -8.69 -4.51 2.61
C GLY A 293 -9.24 -3.31 1.86
N SER A 294 -10.16 -2.60 2.53
CA SER A 294 -10.90 -1.49 1.97
C SER A 294 -10.12 -0.16 2.07
N GLY A 295 -9.17 -0.08 3.02
CA GLY A 295 -8.45 1.13 3.41
C GLY A 295 -9.08 1.87 4.59
N TYR A 296 -10.24 1.41 5.06
CA TYR A 296 -10.98 2.04 6.15
C TYR A 296 -11.71 0.97 6.96
N ASP A 297 -11.90 1.26 8.24
CA ASP A 297 -12.76 0.49 9.14
C ASP A 297 -14.04 1.30 9.41
N VAL A 298 -15.17 0.61 9.56
CA VAL A 298 -16.47 1.23 9.95
C VAL A 298 -16.71 1.30 11.46
N PHE A 299 -15.76 0.77 12.24
CA PHE A 299 -15.79 0.74 13.70
C PHE A 299 -14.61 1.52 14.29
N ASP A 300 -14.80 2.16 15.44
CA ASP A 300 -13.69 2.76 16.17
C ASP A 300 -12.83 1.68 16.87
N THR A 301 -11.74 2.12 17.53
CA THR A 301 -10.91 1.24 18.35
C THR A 301 -11.67 0.59 19.49
N ASP A 302 -12.84 1.09 19.86
CA ASP A 302 -13.73 0.52 20.86
C ASP A 302 -14.82 -0.37 20.21
N GLY A 303 -14.70 -0.72 18.92
CA GLY A 303 -15.62 -1.60 18.20
C GLY A 303 -17.03 -1.04 18.03
N ARG A 304 -17.24 0.28 18.20
CA ARG A 304 -18.55 0.90 18.05
C ARG A 304 -18.74 1.45 16.66
N TYR A 305 -19.97 1.31 16.15
CA TYR A 305 -20.35 1.96 14.90
C TYR A 305 -20.21 3.48 15.05
N VAL A 306 -19.33 4.07 14.25
CA VAL A 306 -18.98 5.48 14.46
C VAL A 306 -19.94 6.36 13.70
N GLY A 307 -20.46 7.40 14.37
CA GLY A 307 -21.27 8.43 13.73
C GLY A 307 -20.38 9.38 12.93
N TYR A 308 -20.13 10.56 13.46
CA TYR A 308 -19.05 11.41 12.96
C TYR A 308 -17.73 10.90 13.55
N THR A 309 -16.69 10.70 12.73
CA THR A 309 -15.36 10.25 13.20
C THR A 309 -14.41 11.43 13.34
N GLY A 310 -14.38 12.30 12.33
CA GLY A 310 -13.54 13.49 12.36
C GLY A 310 -13.56 14.34 11.10
N SER A 311 -12.80 15.41 11.13
CA SER A 311 -12.56 16.28 9.98
C SER A 311 -11.12 16.74 9.96
N GLU A 312 -10.62 16.98 8.76
CA GLU A 312 -9.25 17.38 8.52
C GLU A 312 -9.23 18.59 7.59
N VAL A 313 -8.41 19.58 7.90
CA VAL A 313 -8.22 20.77 7.07
C VAL A 313 -6.74 20.91 6.74
N GLU A 314 -6.41 20.71 5.48
CA GLU A 314 -5.06 20.84 4.93
C GLU A 314 -4.94 22.13 4.11
N ILE A 315 -3.80 22.80 4.25
CA ILE A 315 -3.42 23.96 3.45
C ILE A 315 -1.98 23.77 3.02
N ASN A 316 -1.75 23.52 1.74
CA ASN A 316 -0.45 23.14 1.21
C ASN A 316 0.06 24.19 0.22
N GLY A 317 1.37 24.28 0.04
CA GLY A 317 2.03 25.16 -0.93
C GLY A 317 2.17 26.61 -0.48
N ILE A 318 2.25 26.89 0.83
CA ILE A 318 2.48 28.25 1.32
C ILE A 318 3.98 28.56 1.20
N GLU A 319 4.34 29.42 0.25
CA GLU A 319 5.72 29.87 0.06
C GLU A 319 6.04 31.15 0.87
N LEU A 320 7.05 31.07 1.74
CA LEU A 320 7.58 32.19 2.54
C LEU A 320 9.09 32.37 2.27
N GLY A 321 9.43 32.82 1.06
CA GLY A 321 10.82 32.95 0.63
C GLY A 321 11.39 31.58 0.29
N PRO A 322 12.50 31.13 0.91
CA PRO A 322 13.07 29.80 0.68
C PRO A 322 12.35 28.68 1.47
N ILE A 323 11.32 29.02 2.24
CA ILE A 323 10.57 28.07 3.06
C ILE A 323 9.23 27.80 2.38
N ARG A 324 8.90 26.53 2.16
CA ARG A 324 7.56 26.06 1.85
C ARG A 324 6.93 25.51 3.13
N LEU A 325 5.65 25.81 3.36
CA LEU A 325 4.87 25.31 4.49
C LEU A 325 3.61 24.61 3.98
N ASP A 326 3.34 23.45 4.55
CA ASP A 326 2.08 22.73 4.42
C ASP A 326 1.52 22.54 5.86
N THR A 327 0.21 22.67 6.04
CA THR A 327 -0.40 22.62 7.38
C THR A 327 -1.62 21.73 7.39
N ALA A 328 -1.71 20.79 8.31
CA ALA A 328 -2.88 19.93 8.53
C ALA A 328 -3.50 20.22 9.90
N ASN A 329 -4.82 20.26 9.98
CA ASN A 329 -5.54 20.45 11.25
C ASN A 329 -6.54 19.30 11.40
N SER A 330 -6.38 18.50 12.45
CA SER A 330 -7.24 17.36 12.75
C SER A 330 -8.27 17.70 13.83
N PHE A 331 -9.50 17.27 13.59
CA PHE A 331 -10.61 17.32 14.52
C PHE A 331 -11.24 15.94 14.66
N THR A 332 -11.47 15.48 15.89
CA THR A 332 -12.10 14.19 16.17
C THR A 332 -13.43 14.36 16.89
N ALA A 333 -14.29 13.35 16.82
CA ALA A 333 -15.56 13.37 17.53
C ALA A 333 -15.41 13.39 19.06
N GLU A 334 -14.36 12.76 19.58
CA GLU A 334 -14.10 12.67 21.03
C GLU A 334 -13.53 13.97 21.59
N ASP A 335 -12.44 14.48 21.01
CA ASP A 335 -11.68 15.60 21.57
C ASP A 335 -12.02 16.96 20.93
N GLY A 336 -12.77 16.97 19.83
CA GLY A 336 -13.03 18.19 19.07
C GLY A 336 -11.78 18.59 18.30
N TYR A 337 -10.95 19.49 18.83
CA TYR A 337 -9.65 19.81 18.23
C TYR A 337 -8.58 18.87 18.78
N GLU A 338 -7.93 18.12 17.89
CA GLU A 338 -6.90 17.16 18.25
C GLU A 338 -5.50 17.79 18.12
N LYS A 339 -5.14 18.19 16.89
CA LYS A 339 -3.81 18.70 16.56
C LYS A 339 -3.78 19.60 15.32
N THR A 340 -2.70 20.37 15.23
CA THR A 340 -2.25 21.07 14.03
C THR A 340 -0.84 20.59 13.75
N GLU A 341 -0.61 20.13 12.53
CA GLU A 341 0.70 19.79 12.00
C GLU A 341 1.14 20.86 11.01
N VAL A 342 2.42 21.20 11.04
CA VAL A 342 3.06 22.13 10.10
C VAL A 342 4.32 21.48 9.57
N ASP A 343 4.24 21.01 8.35
CA ASP A 343 5.38 20.53 7.58
C ASP A 343 6.04 21.71 6.90
N PHE A 344 7.37 21.73 6.92
CA PHE A 344 8.11 22.77 6.27
C PHE A 344 9.37 22.25 5.60
N TRP A 345 9.60 22.79 4.41
CA TRP A 345 10.75 22.51 3.58
C TRP A 345 11.53 23.79 3.38
N PHE A 346 12.83 23.74 3.65
CA PHE A 346 13.76 24.81 3.36
C PHE A 346 14.83 24.32 2.41
N GLU A 347 14.92 24.96 1.26
CA GLU A 347 15.97 24.71 0.28
C GLU A 347 16.90 25.93 0.23
N GLU A 348 18.18 25.74 0.55
CA GLU A 348 19.16 26.81 0.35
C GLU A 348 19.34 27.05 -1.15
N SER A 349 19.53 28.31 -1.57
CA SER A 349 19.83 28.67 -2.98
C SER A 349 21.01 27.93 -3.63
N SER A 350 21.85 27.24 -2.85
CA SER A 350 22.95 26.41 -3.34
C SER A 350 22.49 25.01 -3.79
N GLY A 351 21.34 24.53 -3.31
CA GLY A 351 20.83 23.17 -3.48
C GLY A 351 21.64 22.09 -2.73
N ILE A 352 22.57 22.47 -1.85
CA ILE A 352 23.44 21.51 -1.14
C ILE A 352 22.81 21.05 0.18
N ILE A 353 22.06 21.95 0.80
CA ILE A 353 21.43 21.72 2.09
C ILE A 353 19.93 21.91 1.91
N GLU A 354 19.21 20.83 2.18
CA GLU A 354 17.77 20.78 2.28
C GLU A 354 17.42 20.45 3.73
N PHE A 355 16.33 21.04 4.21
CA PHE A 355 15.89 20.83 5.56
C PHE A 355 14.39 20.62 5.54
N GLU A 356 13.97 19.47 6.06
CA GLU A 356 12.58 19.15 6.25
C GLU A 356 12.29 19.08 7.74
N GLY A 357 11.10 19.50 8.15
CA GLY A 357 10.71 19.42 9.54
C GLY A 357 9.21 19.47 9.71
N THR A 358 8.75 18.83 10.77
CA THR A 358 7.34 18.71 11.11
C THR A 358 7.13 19.22 12.52
N MET A 359 6.27 20.22 12.66
CA MET A 359 5.88 20.77 13.96
C MET A 359 4.45 20.35 14.27
N THR A 360 4.27 19.56 15.32
CA THR A 360 2.94 19.12 15.76
C THR A 360 2.54 19.84 17.05
N TYR A 361 1.37 20.45 17.03
CA TYR A 361 0.77 21.18 18.15
C TYR A 361 -0.57 20.54 18.52
N SER A 362 -0.65 19.89 19.68
CA SER A 362 -1.89 19.36 20.24
C SER A 362 -2.27 20.08 21.54
N ALA A 363 -3.50 19.86 22.02
CA ALA A 363 -3.96 20.45 23.28
C ALA A 363 -3.11 20.00 24.50
N ARG A 364 -2.45 18.84 24.41
CA ARG A 364 -1.71 18.21 25.52
C ARG A 364 -0.19 18.23 25.34
N LYS A 365 0.32 18.34 24.11
CA LYS A 365 1.75 18.20 23.79
C LYS A 365 2.16 19.19 22.71
N LYS A 366 3.40 19.67 22.80
CA LYS A 366 4.07 20.43 21.73
C LYS A 366 5.32 19.67 21.33
N THR A 367 5.44 19.37 20.05
CA THR A 367 6.53 18.56 19.52
C THR A 367 7.06 19.20 18.26
N LEU A 368 8.38 19.14 18.08
CA LEU A 368 9.04 19.62 16.89
C LEU A 368 10.03 18.55 16.44
N SER A 369 9.70 17.84 15.37
CA SER A 369 10.60 16.91 14.70
C SER A 369 11.32 17.66 13.59
N LEU A 370 12.61 17.42 13.41
CA LEU A 370 13.28 17.94 12.23
C LEU A 370 14.31 16.97 11.67
N GLU A 371 14.37 16.93 10.35
CA GLU A 371 15.13 15.96 9.57
C GLU A 371 16.02 16.71 8.56
N PRO A 372 17.30 16.91 8.90
CA PRO A 372 18.24 17.51 7.98
C PRO A 372 18.67 16.46 6.95
N SER A 373 18.63 16.84 5.68
CA SER A 373 19.18 16.06 4.58
C SER A 373 20.33 16.83 3.91
N LEU A 374 21.26 16.09 3.30
CA LEU A 374 22.33 16.68 2.51
C LEU A 374 22.20 16.13 1.10
N ASN A 375 21.67 16.94 0.19
CA ASN A 375 21.61 16.60 -1.21
C ASN A 375 23.00 16.78 -1.84
N LEU A 376 23.71 15.66 -2.03
CA LEU A 376 25.01 15.60 -2.70
C LEU A 376 24.88 15.02 -4.11
N GLU A 377 23.87 15.50 -4.86
CA GLU A 377 23.54 15.16 -6.25
C GLU A 377 24.73 15.13 -7.24
N TRP A 378 25.83 15.82 -6.92
CA TRP A 378 27.04 15.84 -7.74
C TRP A 378 27.81 14.51 -7.76
N ALA A 379 27.48 13.55 -6.89
CA ALA A 379 28.16 12.26 -6.79
C ALA A 379 27.25 11.03 -6.82
N CYS A 380 25.93 11.19 -7.05
CA CYS A 380 24.95 10.10 -6.93
C CYS A 380 25.15 9.34 -5.59
N PHE A 381 25.42 10.09 -4.51
CA PHE A 381 25.79 9.62 -3.18
C PHE A 381 24.87 10.27 -2.16
N ASP A 382 24.11 9.45 -1.45
CA ASP A 382 23.10 9.88 -0.50
C ASP A 382 23.62 9.68 0.93
N VAL A 383 23.40 10.66 1.80
CA VAL A 383 23.77 10.58 3.21
C VAL A 383 22.50 10.68 4.04
N TYR A 384 22.21 9.61 4.77
CA TYR A 384 21.06 9.53 5.64
C TYR A 384 21.46 9.99 7.03
N SER A 385 20.79 11.01 7.56
CA SER A 385 21.08 11.56 8.88
C SER A 385 19.82 11.88 9.67
N GLU A 386 19.97 11.96 10.98
CA GLU A 386 18.89 12.25 11.92
C GLU A 386 19.44 13.12 13.06
N MET A 387 18.63 14.01 13.61
CA MET A 387 19.03 14.81 14.77
C MET A 387 18.88 14.05 16.09
N ARG A 388 19.63 14.48 17.11
CA ARG A 388 19.53 13.94 18.47
C ARG A 388 19.16 15.02 19.48
N PRO A 389 18.00 14.93 20.16
CA PRO A 389 16.94 13.96 19.89
C PRO A 389 16.29 14.24 18.52
N ASN A 390 15.63 13.24 17.95
CA ASN A 390 14.90 13.36 16.69
C ASN A 390 13.60 14.17 16.88
N GLU A 391 13.06 14.19 18.09
CA GLU A 391 11.91 15.01 18.49
C GLU A 391 12.30 15.97 19.63
N LEU A 392 12.02 17.27 19.46
CA LEU A 392 12.16 18.24 20.53
C LEU A 392 10.87 18.34 21.34
N THR A 393 10.98 18.07 22.64
CA THR A 393 9.87 18.13 23.60
C THR A 393 10.15 19.17 24.69
N GLU A 394 9.22 19.36 25.63
CA GLU A 394 9.46 20.23 26.79
C GLU A 394 10.65 19.73 27.65
N GLU A 395 10.87 18.42 27.69
CA GLU A 395 11.98 17.80 28.42
C GLU A 395 13.29 17.82 27.61
N GLU A 396 13.20 17.66 26.29
CA GLU A 396 14.32 17.59 25.36
C GLU A 396 14.30 18.74 24.35
N SER A 397 14.53 19.96 24.83
CA SER A 397 14.38 21.19 24.03
C SER A 397 15.62 21.62 23.23
N GLN A 398 16.66 20.79 23.16
CA GLN A 398 17.92 21.14 22.49
C GLN A 398 18.42 20.02 21.59
N ILE A 399 18.76 20.38 20.35
CA ILE A 399 19.50 19.51 19.44
C ILE A 399 20.94 19.40 19.95
N THR A 400 21.33 18.19 20.33
CA THR A 400 22.64 17.86 20.90
C THR A 400 23.63 17.31 19.86
N GLY A 401 23.14 16.86 18.70
CA GLY A 401 23.99 16.37 17.63
C GLY A 401 23.22 15.88 16.40
N ILE A 402 23.96 15.42 15.41
CA ILE A 402 23.47 14.76 14.20
C ILE A 402 24.06 13.35 14.19
N ASN A 403 23.20 12.36 14.05
CA ASN A 403 23.53 10.95 13.87
C ASN A 403 23.50 10.61 12.38
N LEU A 404 24.55 10.00 11.86
CA LEU A 404 24.53 9.49 10.49
C LEU A 404 23.93 8.08 10.52
N LYS A 405 22.75 7.92 9.92
CA LYS A 405 22.05 6.63 9.84
C LYS A 405 22.68 5.71 8.80
N GLY A 406 23.19 6.27 7.71
CA GLY A 406 23.90 5.50 6.70
C GLY A 406 24.22 6.30 5.44
N TYR A 407 24.59 5.59 4.38
CA TYR A 407 24.89 6.19 3.09
C TYR A 407 24.49 5.26 1.94
N GLY A 408 24.19 5.85 0.79
CA GLY A 408 23.78 5.14 -0.40
C GLY A 408 24.44 5.70 -1.65
N VAL A 409 24.38 4.92 -2.71
CA VAL A 409 24.78 5.27 -4.06
C VAL A 409 23.74 4.68 -5.00
N ASN A 410 23.05 5.52 -5.76
CA ASN A 410 21.99 5.04 -6.65
C ASN A 410 22.37 5.16 -8.12
N GLY A 411 22.18 4.07 -8.87
CA GLY A 411 22.14 4.10 -10.33
C GLY A 411 23.47 4.38 -11.04
N ILE A 412 24.61 3.99 -10.48
CA ILE A 412 25.91 4.15 -11.16
C ILE A 412 25.98 3.22 -12.37
N GLN A 413 26.14 3.80 -13.56
CA GLN A 413 26.32 3.04 -14.79
C GLN A 413 27.76 2.55 -14.96
N LEU A 414 27.96 1.24 -14.91
CA LEU A 414 29.21 0.51 -15.15
C LEU A 414 29.12 -0.30 -16.46
N GLY A 415 29.26 0.40 -17.59
CA GLY A 415 29.06 -0.22 -18.90
C GLY A 415 27.58 -0.51 -19.17
N ASN A 416 27.20 -1.78 -19.32
CA ASN A 416 25.80 -2.20 -19.49
C ASN A 416 25.13 -2.64 -18.18
N VAL A 417 25.80 -2.44 -17.04
CA VAL A 417 25.30 -2.78 -15.71
C VAL A 417 25.09 -1.48 -14.94
N ARG A 418 23.94 -1.33 -14.31
CA ARG A 418 23.62 -0.32 -13.31
C ARG A 418 23.89 -0.92 -11.94
N ALA A 419 24.60 -0.19 -11.09
CA ALA A 419 24.91 -0.60 -9.73
C ALA A 419 24.31 0.40 -8.73
N SER A 420 23.60 -0.12 -7.74
CA SER A 420 23.05 0.64 -6.62
C SER A 420 23.48 0.00 -5.31
N PHE A 421 23.72 0.79 -4.28
CA PHE A 421 24.26 0.34 -2.99
C PHE A 421 23.67 1.19 -1.87
N ILE A 422 23.32 0.57 -0.74
CA ILE A 422 22.91 1.27 0.48
C ILE A 422 23.47 0.56 1.71
N GLN A 423 23.89 1.33 2.71
CA GLN A 423 24.52 0.83 3.93
C GLN A 423 24.08 1.65 5.15
N ALA A 424 23.43 0.95 6.08
CA ALA A 424 23.18 1.39 7.45
C ALA A 424 24.49 1.47 8.25
N LEU A 425 24.59 2.46 9.14
CA LEU A 425 25.73 2.64 10.05
C LEU A 425 25.29 2.40 11.50
N GLY A 426 26.23 1.94 12.33
CA GLY A 426 25.97 1.73 13.77
C GLY A 426 25.00 0.57 14.01
N ASN A 427 23.93 0.83 14.75
CA ASN A 427 22.89 -0.17 15.05
C ASN A 427 21.63 0.02 14.18
N ASN A 428 21.71 0.83 13.12
CA ASN A 428 20.60 1.02 12.21
C ASN A 428 20.46 -0.19 11.28
N ARG A 429 19.25 -0.39 10.74
CA ARG A 429 18.95 -1.41 9.72
C ARG A 429 18.28 -0.74 8.54
N LEU A 430 18.35 -1.39 7.39
CA LEU A 430 17.55 -1.04 6.24
C LEU A 430 16.07 -1.31 6.53
N GLN A 431 15.22 -0.49 5.94
CA GLN A 431 13.78 -0.64 5.94
C GLN A 431 13.30 -0.87 4.50
N ARG A 432 12.20 -1.59 4.33
CA ARG A 432 11.53 -1.76 3.03
C ARG A 432 10.03 -1.64 3.21
N LEU A 433 9.30 -1.38 2.14
CA LEU A 433 7.84 -1.48 2.17
C LEU A 433 7.40 -2.90 2.57
N ARG A 434 6.44 -3.03 3.48
CA ARG A 434 5.87 -4.33 3.85
C ARG A 434 5.15 -4.95 2.65
N GLY A 435 4.99 -6.28 2.68
CA GLY A 435 4.35 -7.03 1.60
C GLY A 435 5.15 -7.14 0.29
N ARG A 436 6.35 -6.55 0.19
CA ARG A 436 7.24 -6.74 -0.96
C ARG A 436 8.35 -7.73 -0.66
N ASP A 437 8.49 -8.74 -1.51
CA ASP A 437 9.55 -9.74 -1.39
C ASP A 437 10.92 -9.20 -1.83
N ASP A 438 11.98 -9.57 -1.10
CA ASP A 438 13.34 -9.05 -1.32
C ASP A 438 13.89 -9.38 -2.72
N TRP A 439 13.36 -10.41 -3.39
CA TRP A 439 13.85 -10.82 -4.71
C TRP A 439 13.48 -9.84 -5.84
N ARG A 440 12.40 -9.06 -5.66
CA ARG A 440 12.00 -8.00 -6.60
C ARG A 440 12.56 -6.63 -6.23
N LEU A 441 13.09 -6.48 -5.02
CA LEU A 441 13.61 -5.22 -4.53
C LEU A 441 15.05 -5.02 -5.00
N ARG A 442 15.40 -3.75 -5.24
CA ARG A 442 16.76 -3.28 -5.46
C ARG A 442 17.19 -2.44 -4.28
N ALA A 443 18.48 -2.15 -4.17
CA ALA A 443 19.09 -1.35 -3.12
C ALA A 443 18.45 0.04 -3.02
N SER A 444 17.94 0.58 -4.13
CA SER A 444 17.20 1.85 -4.16
C SER A 444 15.79 1.77 -3.59
N ASP A 445 15.23 0.57 -3.41
CA ASP A 445 13.91 0.36 -2.81
C ASP A 445 13.98 0.19 -1.29
N TYR A 446 15.19 0.15 -0.72
CA TYR A 446 15.41 0.18 0.73
C TYR A 446 15.67 1.61 1.20
N ASP A 447 15.27 1.87 2.44
CA ASP A 447 15.41 3.18 3.07
C ASP A 447 16.13 3.07 4.43
N LEU A 448 16.66 4.20 4.86
CA LEU A 448 17.29 4.44 6.16
C LEU A 448 16.65 5.62 6.88
N THR A 449 15.82 6.40 6.20
CA THR A 449 14.94 7.38 6.83
C THR A 449 13.70 6.67 7.37
N THR A 450 13.09 7.28 8.37
CA THR A 450 11.81 6.82 8.90
C THR A 450 10.62 7.37 8.10
N GLU A 451 10.85 8.30 7.17
CA GLU A 451 9.80 8.96 6.40
C GLU A 451 10.27 9.29 4.95
N ALA A 452 9.85 8.51 3.95
CA ALA A 452 9.95 8.87 2.52
C ALA A 452 9.02 10.08 2.17
N GLU A 453 8.61 10.32 0.92
CA GLU A 453 7.87 11.55 0.50
C GLU A 453 6.31 11.58 0.65
N PHE A 454 5.65 10.73 1.45
CA PHE A 454 4.17 10.63 1.53
C PHE A 454 3.50 11.28 2.78
N SER A 455 2.75 12.36 2.63
CA SER A 455 2.17 13.19 3.73
C SER A 455 1.13 12.56 4.70
N TYR A 456 1.14 11.25 4.98
CA TYR A 456 0.26 10.63 5.98
C TYR A 456 1.03 10.18 7.22
N GLU A 457 0.45 10.54 8.37
CA GLU A 457 0.91 10.25 9.73
C GLU A 457 1.15 8.73 9.94
N GLU A 458 2.29 8.40 10.55
CA GLU A 458 2.68 7.07 11.06
C GLU A 458 3.21 6.00 10.08
N ARG A 459 4.00 6.35 9.05
CA ARG A 459 4.56 5.37 8.09
C ARG A 459 5.45 4.23 8.62
N SER A 460 5.71 4.17 9.92
CA SER A 460 6.30 2.98 10.54
C SER A 460 5.48 1.71 10.33
N PHE A 461 4.18 1.81 10.00
CA PHE A 461 3.40 0.64 9.58
C PHE A 461 3.75 0.21 8.15
N ALA A 462 3.96 1.16 7.22
CA ALA A 462 4.22 0.90 5.80
C ALA A 462 5.58 0.24 5.55
N PHE A 463 6.55 0.53 6.43
CA PHE A 463 7.89 -0.01 6.32
C PHE A 463 8.14 -1.08 7.38
N GLY A 464 8.68 -2.22 6.94
CA GLY A 464 9.23 -3.26 7.80
C GLY A 464 10.72 -3.04 7.95
N GLN A 465 11.21 -3.00 9.19
CA GLN A 465 12.63 -3.09 9.45
C GLN A 465 13.12 -4.47 9.00
N THR A 466 14.20 -4.50 8.25
CA THR A 466 14.83 -5.74 7.80
C THR A 466 15.96 -6.14 8.75
N ASP A 467 16.41 -7.39 8.64
CA ASP A 467 17.64 -7.82 9.30
C ASP A 467 18.90 -7.32 8.58
N TYR A 468 18.74 -6.62 7.44
CA TYR A 468 19.84 -6.14 6.62
C TYR A 468 20.41 -4.82 7.14
N GLU A 469 21.73 -4.74 7.18
CA GLU A 469 22.50 -3.51 7.36
C GLU A 469 22.91 -2.92 6.02
N GLY A 470 22.86 -3.67 4.92
CA GLY A 470 23.14 -3.12 3.61
C GLY A 470 22.70 -4.02 2.46
N ALA A 471 22.55 -3.40 1.30
CA ALA A 471 22.12 -4.02 0.06
C ALA A 471 22.96 -3.51 -1.12
N LEU A 472 23.30 -4.40 -2.03
CA LEU A 472 23.97 -4.10 -3.29
C LEU A 472 23.16 -4.72 -4.43
N SER A 473 22.77 -3.90 -5.40
CA SER A 473 22.04 -4.32 -6.58
C SER A 473 22.85 -4.11 -7.84
N LEU A 474 22.86 -5.14 -8.69
CA LEU A 474 23.46 -5.11 -10.01
C LEU A 474 22.39 -5.46 -11.04
N GLU A 475 21.97 -4.46 -11.79
CA GLU A 475 20.97 -4.59 -12.84
C GLU A 475 21.64 -4.46 -14.19
N GLY A 476 21.31 -5.32 -15.14
CA GLY A 476 21.86 -5.22 -16.48
C GLY A 476 21.08 -6.07 -17.46
N GLY A 477 21.46 -6.00 -18.72
CA GLY A 477 20.74 -6.75 -19.73
C GLY A 477 21.07 -6.35 -21.15
N GLY A 478 20.41 -7.01 -22.07
CA GLY A 478 20.53 -6.73 -23.49
C GLY A 478 19.43 -7.38 -24.31
N GLY A 479 18.84 -6.60 -25.21
CA GLY A 479 17.79 -7.06 -26.11
C GLY A 479 16.49 -7.34 -25.37
N ASN A 480 16.21 -8.63 -25.13
CA ASN A 480 14.99 -9.11 -24.47
C ASN A 480 15.26 -9.75 -23.11
N LEU A 481 16.51 -9.70 -22.63
CA LEU A 481 16.89 -10.25 -21.34
C LEU A 481 17.32 -9.13 -20.41
N GLU A 482 16.69 -9.08 -19.24
CA GLU A 482 17.06 -8.24 -18.10
C GLU A 482 17.43 -9.17 -16.94
N LEU A 483 18.49 -8.81 -16.24
CA LEU A 483 19.05 -9.57 -15.14
C LEU A 483 19.25 -8.61 -13.97
N ALA A 484 18.85 -9.04 -12.78
CA ALA A 484 19.20 -8.39 -11.53
C ALA A 484 19.84 -9.41 -10.59
N LEU A 485 20.81 -8.92 -9.81
CA LEU A 485 21.46 -9.66 -8.75
C LEU A 485 21.56 -8.74 -7.55
N ASP A 486 20.98 -9.16 -6.44
CA ASP A 486 20.97 -8.41 -5.21
C ASP A 486 21.67 -9.22 -4.11
N ALA A 487 22.50 -8.54 -3.33
CA ALA A 487 23.24 -9.13 -2.23
C ALA A 487 22.99 -8.33 -0.96
N TYR A 488 22.58 -9.03 0.09
CA TYR A 488 22.17 -8.46 1.37
C TYR A 488 23.12 -8.91 2.48
N TRP A 489 23.43 -8.03 3.43
CA TRP A 489 24.25 -8.38 4.60
C TRP A 489 23.68 -7.78 5.89
N GLY A 490 23.88 -8.47 7.01
CA GLY A 490 23.38 -8.09 8.34
C GLY A 490 24.31 -8.53 9.47
N SER A 491 23.79 -8.56 10.72
CA SER A 491 24.59 -8.83 11.92
C SER A 491 25.07 -10.28 12.05
N ASP A 492 24.37 -11.21 11.40
CA ASP A 492 24.77 -12.61 11.29
C ASP A 492 25.16 -12.93 9.85
N PRO A 493 26.34 -12.45 9.38
CA PRO A 493 26.77 -12.72 8.03
C PRO A 493 27.11 -14.21 7.90
N GLY A 494 26.50 -14.87 6.92
CA GLY A 494 26.84 -16.23 6.52
C GLY A 494 28.15 -16.28 5.73
N LEU A 495 28.30 -17.32 4.89
CA LEU A 495 29.50 -17.51 4.09
C LEU A 495 29.72 -16.31 3.15
N PHE A 496 30.90 -15.69 3.19
CA PHE A 496 31.31 -14.49 2.44
C PHE A 496 30.77 -13.13 2.91
N GLY A 497 30.10 -13.05 4.06
CA GLY A 497 29.64 -11.76 4.59
C GLY A 497 28.20 -11.41 4.23
N PHE A 498 27.52 -12.23 3.44
CA PHE A 498 26.14 -12.01 3.01
C PHE A 498 25.18 -12.86 3.84
N SER A 499 23.98 -12.33 4.07
CA SER A 499 22.86 -13.03 4.71
C SER A 499 21.98 -13.69 3.64
N GLU A 500 21.71 -12.97 2.55
CA GLU A 500 20.87 -13.42 1.45
C GLU A 500 21.42 -12.94 0.11
N LEU A 501 21.19 -13.72 -0.94
CA LEU A 501 21.41 -13.36 -2.32
C LEU A 501 20.15 -13.67 -3.12
N THR A 502 19.63 -12.67 -3.83
CA THR A 502 18.51 -12.86 -4.74
C THR A 502 18.97 -12.59 -6.17
N SER A 503 18.34 -13.27 -7.11
CA SER A 503 18.56 -12.98 -8.53
C SER A 503 17.25 -13.06 -9.28
N GLU A 504 17.09 -12.12 -10.21
CA GLU A 504 15.95 -12.06 -11.11
C GLU A 504 16.45 -12.12 -12.55
N ALA A 505 15.75 -12.87 -13.39
CA ALA A 505 15.93 -12.84 -14.82
C ALA A 505 14.57 -12.68 -15.49
N SER A 506 14.38 -11.55 -16.16
CA SER A 506 13.22 -11.30 -17.01
C SER A 506 13.59 -11.51 -18.48
N TYR A 507 12.84 -12.35 -19.17
CA TYR A 507 12.97 -12.62 -20.59
C TYR A 507 11.68 -12.30 -21.35
N ARG A 508 11.72 -11.21 -22.12
CA ARG A 508 10.63 -10.78 -22.98
C ARG A 508 10.59 -11.60 -24.27
N LEU A 509 9.80 -12.66 -24.30
CA LEU A 509 9.60 -13.50 -25.49
C LEU A 509 8.92 -12.75 -26.63
N SER A 510 7.99 -11.85 -26.30
CA SER A 510 7.33 -10.96 -27.23
C SER A 510 6.84 -9.69 -26.52
N ASN A 511 6.31 -8.71 -27.25
CA ASN A 511 5.66 -7.54 -26.62
C ASN A 511 4.46 -7.93 -25.74
N SER A 512 3.94 -9.15 -25.93
CA SER A 512 2.76 -9.68 -25.26
C SER A 512 3.09 -10.76 -24.24
N PHE A 513 4.35 -11.18 -24.10
CA PHE A 513 4.70 -12.27 -23.20
C PHE A 513 6.10 -12.06 -22.63
N GLU A 514 6.16 -12.09 -21.31
CA GLU A 514 7.37 -11.97 -20.51
C GLU A 514 7.42 -13.13 -19.52
N LEU A 515 8.62 -13.70 -19.38
CA LEU A 515 8.89 -14.75 -18.42
C LEU A 515 9.87 -14.20 -17.40
N VAL A 516 9.48 -14.17 -16.13
CA VAL A 516 10.34 -13.76 -15.02
C VAL A 516 10.68 -15.00 -14.20
N THR A 517 11.96 -15.17 -13.90
CA THR A 517 12.45 -16.22 -13.00
C THR A 517 13.20 -15.57 -11.86
N GLY A 518 12.89 -15.98 -10.63
CA GLY A 518 13.55 -15.54 -9.41
C GLY A 518 14.26 -16.69 -8.71
N LEU A 519 15.33 -16.38 -7.99
CA LEU A 519 16.03 -17.31 -7.10
C LEU A 519 16.35 -16.58 -5.81
N VAL A 520 16.03 -17.19 -4.68
CA VAL A 520 16.37 -16.70 -3.33
C VAL A 520 17.31 -17.68 -2.65
N LEU A 521 18.49 -17.21 -2.25
CA LEU A 521 19.51 -18.00 -1.59
C LEU A 521 19.84 -17.38 -0.23
N ALA A 522 19.47 -18.06 0.85
CA ALA A 522 19.96 -17.72 2.19
C ALA A 522 21.32 -18.38 2.44
N ALA A 523 22.22 -17.67 3.11
CA ALA A 523 23.60 -18.12 3.29
C ALA A 523 23.74 -19.35 4.20
N ASP A 524 22.78 -19.57 5.11
CA ASP A 524 22.73 -20.67 6.07
C ASP A 524 21.78 -21.81 5.65
N GLU A 525 20.69 -21.49 4.95
CA GLU A 525 19.69 -22.47 4.51
C GLU A 525 19.87 -22.95 3.06
N GLY A 526 20.62 -22.22 2.24
CA GLY A 526 20.82 -22.55 0.82
C GLY A 526 19.69 -22.00 -0.06
N VAL A 527 19.18 -22.81 -1.00
CA VAL A 527 18.08 -22.38 -1.88
C VAL A 527 16.79 -22.35 -1.07
N GLN A 528 16.23 -21.16 -0.87
CA GLN A 528 14.93 -20.99 -0.22
C GLN A 528 13.81 -21.07 -1.25
N ASP A 529 13.89 -20.28 -2.32
CA ASP A 529 12.82 -20.20 -3.31
C ASP A 529 13.34 -20.22 -4.75
N VAL A 530 12.54 -20.85 -5.61
CA VAL A 530 12.65 -20.76 -7.07
C VAL A 530 11.30 -20.28 -7.61
N ILE A 531 11.33 -19.13 -8.26
CA ILE A 531 10.11 -18.41 -8.62
C ILE A 531 9.99 -18.42 -10.13
N LEU A 532 8.79 -18.73 -10.62
CA LEU A 532 8.44 -18.68 -12.03
C LEU A 532 7.18 -17.83 -12.17
N ASN A 533 7.32 -16.69 -12.84
CA ASN A 533 6.21 -15.80 -13.15
C ASN A 533 6.10 -15.66 -14.68
N THR A 534 4.88 -15.83 -15.21
CA THR A 534 4.57 -15.55 -16.61
C THR A 534 3.59 -14.40 -16.73
N ILE A 535 3.98 -13.37 -17.46
CA ILE A 535 3.18 -12.17 -17.68
C ILE A 535 2.75 -12.13 -19.14
N TYR A 536 1.43 -12.14 -19.40
CA TYR A 536 0.87 -12.05 -20.75
C TYR A 536 0.07 -10.76 -20.92
N LYS A 537 0.43 -9.93 -21.92
CA LYS A 537 -0.18 -8.63 -22.24
C LYS A 537 -0.78 -8.66 -23.65
N TRP A 538 -2.02 -8.24 -23.88
CA TRP A 538 -2.64 -8.28 -25.24
C TRP A 538 -3.24 -6.96 -25.69
#